data_AF-A0A228X8R3-F1
#
_entry.id   AF-A0A228X8R3-F1
#
_cell.length_a   1.000
_cell.length_b   1.000
_cell.length_c   1.000
_cell.angle_alpha   90.00
_cell.angle_beta   90.00
_cell.angle_gamma   90.00
#
_symmetry.space_group_name_H-M   'P 1'
#
loop_
_entity.id
_entity.type
_entity.pdbx_description
1 polymer ?
#
loop_
_entity_poly.entity_id
_entity_poly.type
_entity_poly.pdbx_seq_one_letter_code
_entity_poly.pdbx_strand_id
1 'polypeptide(L)'
;MKQTGRGLLNSPGATNRKPNGIRLVPSANTETYNRDGFLTHSCLNAFGPSLGPRFCSEGCITGSSNDMQKLNELIFSEPDSTLTVTD
;
A
#
# COMPACT_ATOMS: atom_id res chain seq x y z
N MET A 1 19.60 2.35 -3.56
CA MET A 1 19.93 1.87 -4.92
C MET A 1 18.68 1.95 -5.78
N LYS A 2 18.74 2.53 -6.99
CA LYS A 2 17.55 2.65 -7.87
C LYS A 2 17.22 1.27 -8.46
N GLN A 3 16.07 0.71 -8.11
CA GLN A 3 15.62 -0.56 -8.68
C GLN A 3 14.91 -0.31 -10.03
N THR A 4 15.49 -0.87 -11.08
CA THR A 4 15.09 -0.75 -12.48
C THR A 4 13.92 -1.70 -12.81
N GLY A 5 12.70 -1.15 -12.84
CA GLY A 5 11.72 -1.29 -13.94
C GLY A 5 11.23 -2.66 -14.46
N ARG A 6 11.58 -3.83 -13.90
CA ARG A 6 11.17 -5.14 -14.48
C ARG A 6 10.35 -6.10 -13.61
N GLY A 7 9.91 -5.69 -12.42
CA GLY A 7 9.08 -6.53 -11.53
C GLY A 7 7.63 -6.06 -11.32
N LEU A 8 7.28 -4.84 -11.73
CA LEU A 8 6.10 -4.14 -11.19
C LEU A 8 4.77 -4.47 -11.85
N LEU A 9 4.71 -5.24 -12.94
CA LEU A 9 3.45 -5.37 -13.71
C LEU A 9 2.40 -6.28 -13.06
N ASN A 10 2.82 -7.18 -12.15
CA ASN A 10 1.95 -8.20 -11.54
C ASN A 10 2.02 -8.23 -10.00
N SER A 11 2.68 -7.26 -9.37
CA SER A 11 2.74 -7.15 -7.90
C SER A 11 1.50 -6.40 -7.36
N PRO A 12 1.06 -6.66 -6.12
CA PRO A 12 0.04 -5.86 -5.46
C PRO A 12 0.33 -4.38 -5.61
N GLY A 13 -0.61 -3.62 -6.19
CA GLY A 13 -0.40 -2.19 -6.34
C GLY A 13 0.63 -1.79 -7.41
N ALA A 14 0.81 -2.65 -8.42
CA ALA A 14 1.54 -2.42 -9.67
C ALA A 14 1.28 -1.04 -10.29
N THR A 15 0.04 -0.56 -10.18
CA THR A 15 -0.35 0.78 -10.59
C THR A 15 -0.41 1.68 -9.36
N ASN A 16 0.56 2.59 -9.19
CA ASN A 16 0.49 3.65 -8.17
C ASN A 16 -0.53 4.75 -8.59
N ARG A 17 -1.70 4.32 -9.03
CA ARG A 17 -2.79 5.17 -9.55
C ARG A 17 -4.01 5.16 -8.64
N LYS A 18 -3.96 4.42 -7.52
CA LYS A 18 -5.06 4.39 -6.55
C LYS A 18 -5.05 5.71 -5.75
N PRO A 19 -6.22 6.29 -5.43
CA PRO A 19 -6.30 7.52 -4.66
C PRO A 19 -5.58 7.38 -3.31
N ASN A 20 -4.87 8.44 -2.92
CA ASN A 20 -4.06 8.49 -1.69
C ASN A 20 -2.99 7.39 -1.58
N GLY A 21 -2.59 6.82 -2.72
CA GLY A 21 -1.58 5.78 -2.83
C GLY A 21 -0.19 6.22 -2.37
N ILE A 22 0.36 5.57 -1.34
CA ILE A 22 1.81 5.64 -1.02
C ILE A 22 2.40 4.25 -1.15
N ARG A 23 3.54 4.16 -1.85
CA ARG A 23 4.30 2.92 -1.96
C ARG A 23 5.14 2.74 -0.71
N LEU A 24 4.94 1.60 -0.05
CA LEU A 24 5.72 1.20 1.10
C LEU A 24 7.08 0.65 0.65
N VAL A 25 8.11 1.03 1.39
CA VAL A 25 9.46 0.47 1.23
C VAL A 25 9.70 -0.43 2.44
N PRO A 26 10.00 -1.72 2.23
CA PRO A 26 10.31 -2.61 3.34
C PRO A 26 11.57 -2.11 4.07
N SER A 27 11.54 -2.18 5.41
CA SER A 27 12.71 -1.90 6.23
C SER A 27 13.81 -2.94 5.97
N ALA A 28 15.03 -2.63 6.40
CA ALA A 28 16.13 -3.58 6.32
C ALA A 28 15.77 -4.88 7.07
N ASN A 29 16.09 -6.02 6.45
CA ASN A 29 15.83 -7.37 6.97
C ASN A 29 14.34 -7.76 7.10
N THR A 30 13.40 -6.99 6.57
CA THR A 30 12.01 -7.43 6.46
C THR A 30 11.90 -8.61 5.49
N GLU A 31 11.37 -9.74 5.96
CA GLU A 31 11.07 -10.88 5.09
C GLU A 31 9.84 -10.59 4.24
N THR A 32 10.08 -10.39 2.94
CA THR A 32 9.04 -9.98 2.00
C THR A 32 8.32 -11.15 1.34
N TYR A 33 8.78 -12.38 1.54
CA TYR A 33 8.27 -13.59 0.86
C TYR A 33 8.19 -13.43 -0.67
N ASN A 34 9.17 -12.77 -1.27
CA ASN A 34 9.20 -12.41 -2.70
C ASN A 34 8.01 -11.55 -3.17
N ARG A 35 7.34 -10.84 -2.25
CA ARG A 35 6.30 -9.86 -2.56
C ARG A 35 6.83 -8.46 -2.35
N ASP A 36 6.74 -7.64 -3.38
CA ASP A 36 7.14 -6.26 -3.30
C ASP A 36 6.00 -5.33 -3.66
N GLY A 37 6.19 -4.06 -3.33
CA GLY A 37 5.39 -3.01 -3.91
C GLY A 37 4.02 -2.76 -3.34
N PHE A 38 3.77 -3.22 -2.12
CA PHE A 38 2.60 -2.86 -1.32
C PHE A 38 2.35 -1.35 -1.29
N LEU A 39 1.08 -0.97 -1.30
CA LEU A 39 0.65 0.40 -1.10
C LEU A 39 -0.26 0.51 0.13
N THR A 40 -0.23 1.68 0.74
CA THR A 40 -1.41 2.22 1.44
C THR A 40 -2.26 2.95 0.40
N HIS A 41 -3.55 2.65 0.29
CA HIS A 41 -4.43 3.39 -0.61
C HIS A 41 -5.90 3.37 -0.21
N SER A 42 -6.65 4.34 -0.74
CA SER A 42 -8.08 4.43 -0.51
C SER A 42 -8.84 3.33 -1.24
N CYS A 43 -9.88 2.82 -0.59
CA CYS A 43 -10.88 1.94 -1.17
C CYS A 43 -12.28 2.52 -0.96
N LEU A 44 -13.15 2.44 -1.98
CA LEU A 44 -14.54 2.88 -1.90
C LEU A 44 -15.34 2.13 -0.82
N ASN A 45 -15.03 0.85 -0.60
CA ASN A 45 -15.65 0.04 0.45
C ASN A 45 -14.59 -0.76 1.21
N ALA A 46 -13.72 -0.07 1.97
CA ALA A 46 -12.58 -0.69 2.65
C ALA A 46 -12.97 -1.80 3.64
N PHE A 47 -14.15 -1.70 4.25
CA PHE A 47 -14.64 -2.62 5.28
C PHE A 47 -15.89 -3.41 4.83
N GLY A 48 -16.20 -3.43 3.53
CA GLY A 48 -17.40 -4.09 3.01
C GLY A 48 -17.18 -4.75 1.66
N PRO A 49 -18.25 -5.29 1.03
CA PRO A 49 -18.17 -5.96 -0.25
C PRO A 49 -17.60 -5.03 -1.33
N SER A 50 -16.71 -5.57 -2.16
CA SER A 50 -16.22 -4.77 -3.28
C SER A 50 -17.34 -4.41 -4.25
N LEU A 51 -17.32 -3.18 -4.75
CA LEU A 51 -18.30 -2.65 -5.71
C LEU A 51 -17.94 -2.99 -7.18
N GLY A 52 -16.84 -3.71 -7.42
CA GLY A 52 -16.38 -4.08 -8.75
C GLY A 52 -15.49 -5.33 -8.72
N PRO A 53 -14.15 -5.21 -8.81
CA PRO A 53 -13.24 -6.35 -8.72
C PRO A 53 -13.45 -7.14 -7.42
N ARG A 54 -13.27 -8.47 -7.42
CA ARG A 54 -13.56 -9.33 -6.25
C ARG A 54 -12.94 -8.82 -4.93
N PHE A 55 -11.74 -8.27 -5.00
CA PHE A 55 -11.05 -7.66 -3.88
C PHE A 55 -10.66 -6.22 -4.22
N CYS A 56 -10.81 -5.32 -3.25
CA CYS A 56 -10.35 -3.95 -3.40
C CYS A 56 -8.84 -3.81 -3.13
N SER A 57 -8.31 -4.67 -2.25
CA SER A 57 -6.90 -4.84 -2.02
C SER A 57 -6.41 -6.06 -2.79
N GLU A 58 -5.41 -5.87 -3.64
CA GLU A 58 -4.66 -6.98 -4.27
C GLU A 58 -3.59 -7.53 -3.31
N GLY A 59 -3.80 -7.36 -1.99
CA GLY A 59 -2.78 -7.54 -0.94
C GLY A 59 -2.21 -6.24 -0.36
N CYS A 60 -2.69 -5.07 -0.81
CA CYS A 60 -2.34 -3.76 -0.24
C CYS A 60 -3.03 -3.47 1.10
N ILE A 61 -2.50 -2.50 1.84
CA ILE A 61 -3.16 -1.94 3.02
C ILE A 61 -4.19 -0.93 2.52
N THR A 62 -5.46 -1.14 2.84
CA THR A 62 -6.55 -0.28 2.33
C THR A 62 -7.41 0.27 3.45
N GLY A 63 -7.85 1.52 3.29
CA GLY A 63 -8.78 2.16 4.21
C GLY A 63 -9.74 3.09 3.50
N SER A 64 -10.59 3.78 4.28
CA SER A 64 -11.41 4.86 3.74
C SER A 64 -10.52 6.02 3.25
N SER A 65 -11.04 6.88 2.37
CA SER A 65 -10.28 8.02 1.87
C SER A 65 -9.80 8.96 2.98
N ASN A 66 -10.63 9.19 4.00
CA ASN A 66 -10.27 10.07 5.12
C ASN A 66 -9.17 9.43 5.98
N ASP A 67 -9.22 8.13 6.23
CA ASP A 67 -8.22 7.45 7.05
C ASP A 67 -6.87 7.37 6.33
N MET A 68 -6.87 7.14 5.02
CA MET A 68 -5.66 7.12 4.21
C MET A 68 -5.05 8.51 4.05
N GLN A 69 -5.85 9.57 3.99
CA GLN A 69 -5.35 10.95 4.03
C GLN A 69 -4.64 11.24 5.36
N LYS A 70 -5.29 10.92 6.49
CA LYS A 70 -4.68 11.08 7.82
C LYS A 70 -3.41 10.26 7.98
N LEU A 71 -3.40 9.01 7.50
CA LEU A 71 -2.20 8.19 7.52
C LEU A 71 -1.06 8.82 6.72
N ASN A 72 -1.36 9.37 5.54
CA ASN A 72 -0.36 10.05 4.72
C ASN A 72 0.19 11.30 5.43
N GLU A 73 -0.69 12.10 6.06
CA GLU A 73 -0.27 13.25 6.89
C GLU A 73 0.67 12.83 8.03
N LEU A 74 0.36 11.73 8.72
CA LEU A 74 1.22 11.19 9.78
C LEU A 74 2.57 10.73 9.24
N ILE A 75 2.59 9.96 8.14
CA ILE A 75 3.82 9.48 7.51
C ILE A 75 4.71 10.65 7.05
N PHE A 76 4.12 11.70 6.48
CA PHE A 76 4.88 12.86 6.02
C PHE A 76 5.35 13.78 7.15
N SER A 77 4.61 13.82 8.27
CA SER A 77 5.00 14.58 9.46
C SER A 77 6.12 13.88 10.24
N GLU A 78 6.14 12.54 10.20
CA GLU A 78 7.07 11.70 10.95
C GLU A 78 7.79 10.72 9.99
N PRO A 79 8.76 11.18 9.19
CA PRO A 79 9.35 10.41 8.08
C PRO A 79 10.10 9.14 8.48
N ASP A 80 10.49 9.02 9.76
CA ASP A 80 11.16 7.84 10.31
C ASP A 80 10.16 6.83 10.94
N SER A 81 8.87 7.11 10.85
CA SER A 81 7.83 6.19 11.34
C SER A 81 7.82 4.89 10.56
N THR A 82 7.68 3.78 11.28
CA THR A 82 7.56 2.44 10.71
C THR A 82 6.13 1.93 10.80
N LEU A 83 5.57 1.48 9.68
CA LEU A 83 4.32 0.72 9.65
C LEU A 83 4.62 -0.78 9.82
N THR A 84 4.09 -1.40 10.87
CA THR A 84 4.19 -2.85 11.10
C THR A 84 2.83 -3.48 10.81
N VAL A 85 2.82 -4.55 10.01
CA VAL A 85 1.61 -5.34 9.72
C VAL A 85 1.75 -6.68 10.42
N THR A 86 0.78 -7.02 11.26
CA THR A 86 0.72 -8.30 12.00
C THR A 86 -0.53 -9.07 11.59
N ASP A 87 -0.62 -10.33 12.03
CA ASP A 87 -1.83 -11.14 11.93
C ASP A 87 -3.00 -10.61 12.77
#